data_AF-A0A7W3VP74-F1
#
_entry.id   AF-A0A7W3VP74-F1
#
_cell.length_a   1.000
_cell.length_b   1.000
_cell.length_c   1.000
_cell.angle_alpha   90.00
_cell.angle_beta   90.00
_cell.angle_gamma   90.00
#
_symmetry.space_group_name_H-M   'P 1'
#
loop_
_entity.id
_entity.type
_entity.pdbx_description
1 polymer ?
#
loop_
_entity_poly.entity_id
_entity_poly.type
_entity_poly.pdbx_seq_one_letter_code
_entity_poly.pdbx_strand_id
1 'polypeptide(L)'
;MRQIIAKQGGIRLILGLFTLSLLSCSQKSTEKETAVSSQHQVAVSSTAVEEQHTTAEQEDFKLIGTSPALYASSEETLLNMLNEADQLRLQKAIQILSNQVAETIDLYTEDDDIDFDKWHAAYCKKVHGLTFNTMVQAAEQTLKDIKNKNITHLQEEIMDLKNNPAENQEESMLFLQEELEKAKQLPATLDAYIYSEACFF
;
A
#
# COMPACT_ATOMS: atom_id res chain seq x y z
N MET A 1 53.39 14.41 8.70
CA MET A 1 52.44 15.45 8.26
C MET A 1 51.76 14.95 6.99
N ARG A 2 50.52 14.48 7.09
CA ARG A 2 49.72 14.04 5.94
C ARG A 2 48.80 15.20 5.56
N GLN A 3 48.91 15.64 4.31
CA GLN A 3 48.07 16.70 3.75
C GLN A 3 46.67 16.18 3.48
N ILE A 4 45.70 17.01 3.86
CA ILE A 4 44.28 16.91 3.55
C ILE A 4 44.08 17.50 2.15
N ILE A 5 43.47 16.76 1.23
CA ILE A 5 42.89 17.32 0.01
C ILE A 5 41.46 16.80 -0.09
N ALA A 6 40.52 17.71 0.17
CA ALA A 6 39.13 17.58 -0.22
C ALA A 6 39.00 17.77 -1.74
N LYS A 7 38.12 17.00 -2.39
CA LYS A 7 37.61 17.31 -3.73
C LYS A 7 36.09 17.21 -3.72
N GLN A 8 35.46 18.36 -3.95
CA GLN A 8 34.05 18.54 -4.26
C GLN A 8 33.72 18.00 -5.66
N GLY A 9 32.47 17.57 -5.84
CA GLY A 9 31.67 18.00 -6.99
C GLY A 9 31.11 16.90 -7.88
N GLY A 10 29.78 16.91 -8.04
CA GLY A 10 29.16 16.62 -9.33
C GLY A 10 28.11 15.51 -9.37
N ILE A 11 26.93 15.76 -8.78
CA ILE A 11 25.69 15.06 -9.13
C ILE A 11 25.33 15.42 -10.58
N ARG A 12 25.12 14.41 -11.43
CA ARG A 12 24.33 14.54 -12.66
C ARG A 12 23.42 13.32 -12.85
N LEU A 13 22.17 13.56 -12.51
CA LEU A 13 20.95 12.85 -12.87
C LEU A 13 20.91 12.65 -14.40
N ILE A 14 20.89 11.40 -14.88
CA ILE A 14 20.47 11.09 -16.25
C ILE A 14 19.18 10.29 -16.14
N LEU A 15 18.09 11.02 -16.35
CA LEU A 15 16.72 10.57 -16.50
C LEU A 15 16.60 9.72 -17.77
N GLY A 16 16.63 8.39 -17.63
CA GLY A 16 16.41 7.45 -18.72
C GLY A 16 14.93 7.32 -19.05
N LEU A 17 14.51 7.92 -20.18
CA LEU A 17 13.24 7.60 -20.83
C LEU A 17 13.26 6.12 -21.30
N PHE A 18 12.46 5.27 -20.67
CA PHE A 18 12.08 3.98 -21.24
C PHE A 18 10.60 4.03 -21.67
N THR A 19 10.41 4.17 -22.98
CA THR A 19 9.12 3.97 -23.65
C THR A 19 8.85 2.48 -23.76
N LEU A 20 7.99 1.92 -22.90
CA LEU A 20 7.51 0.54 -23.04
C LEU A 20 6.33 0.51 -24.00
N SER A 21 6.52 -0.19 -25.12
CA SER A 21 5.51 -0.43 -26.15
C SER A 21 4.44 -1.40 -25.65
N LEU A 22 3.17 -0.99 -25.72
CA LEU A 22 2.03 -1.86 -25.43
C LEU A 22 1.77 -2.81 -26.62
N LEU A 23 2.07 -4.09 -26.42
CA LEU A 23 1.61 -5.19 -27.26
C LEU A 23 0.19 -5.57 -26.83
N SER A 24 -0.83 -4.94 -27.43
CA SER A 24 -2.21 -5.41 -27.37
C SER A 24 -2.47 -6.44 -28.48
N CYS A 25 -2.44 -7.72 -28.14
CA CYS A 25 -3.09 -8.76 -28.93
C CYS A 25 -4.59 -8.78 -28.58
N SER A 26 -5.40 -8.05 -29.35
CA SER A 26 -6.84 -8.29 -29.46
C SER A 26 -7.07 -9.53 -30.31
N GLN A 27 -7.61 -10.61 -29.71
CA GLN A 27 -8.34 -11.62 -30.47
C GLN A 27 -9.84 -11.39 -30.29
N LYS A 28 -10.39 -10.72 -31.30
CA LYS A 28 -11.81 -10.60 -31.59
C LYS A 28 -12.27 -11.89 -32.26
N SER A 29 -13.32 -12.51 -31.76
CA SER A 29 -14.15 -13.44 -32.52
C SER A 29 -15.60 -13.20 -32.13
N THR A 30 -16.41 -13.02 -33.17
CA THR A 30 -17.74 -12.44 -33.21
C THR A 30 -18.79 -13.54 -33.52
N GLU A 31 -20.06 -13.21 -33.26
CA GLU A 31 -21.29 -13.85 -33.80
C GLU A 31 -21.74 -15.20 -33.19
N LYS A 32 -23.03 -15.52 -32.97
CA LYS A 32 -24.30 -14.94 -33.46
C LYS A 32 -25.51 -15.44 -32.63
N GLU A 33 -26.64 -14.75 -32.81
CA GLU A 33 -28.02 -14.95 -32.30
C GLU A 33 -28.55 -16.39 -32.28
N THR A 34 -29.53 -16.67 -31.41
CA THR A 34 -30.90 -17.05 -31.82
C THR A 34 -31.90 -16.78 -30.68
N ALA A 35 -33.07 -16.28 -31.06
CA ALA A 35 -34.12 -15.77 -30.20
C ALA A 35 -35.21 -16.79 -29.82
N VAL A 36 -36.09 -16.33 -28.90
CA VAL A 36 -37.48 -16.76 -28.64
C VAL A 36 -37.67 -18.05 -27.83
N SER A 37 -38.26 -17.94 -26.63
CA SER A 37 -39.67 -18.32 -26.41
C SER A 37 -40.10 -18.32 -24.93
N SER A 38 -41.30 -17.78 -24.74
CA SER A 38 -42.31 -18.10 -23.73
C SER A 38 -42.27 -17.43 -22.36
N GLN A 39 -43.27 -16.54 -22.24
CA GLN A 39 -43.89 -16.00 -21.05
C GLN A 39 -44.21 -17.07 -19.99
N HIS A 40 -43.90 -16.74 -18.74
CA HIS A 40 -44.86 -16.94 -17.65
C HIS A 40 -44.70 -15.82 -16.63
N GLN A 41 -45.72 -14.96 -16.56
CA GLN A 41 -46.00 -14.16 -15.37
C GLN A 41 -46.38 -15.13 -14.25
N VAL A 42 -45.67 -15.08 -13.14
CA VAL A 42 -46.28 -15.33 -11.83
C VAL A 42 -45.77 -14.24 -10.91
N ALA A 43 -46.66 -13.31 -10.58
CA ALA A 43 -46.49 -12.40 -9.47
C ALA A 43 -46.52 -13.22 -8.17
N VAL A 44 -45.40 -13.27 -7.46
CA VAL A 44 -45.39 -13.57 -6.02
C VAL A 44 -44.55 -12.50 -5.34
N SER A 45 -45.26 -11.68 -4.58
CA SER A 45 -44.71 -10.75 -3.60
C SER A 45 -43.84 -11.52 -2.61
N SER A 46 -42.58 -11.14 -2.46
CA SER A 46 -41.73 -11.58 -1.36
C SER A 46 -40.74 -10.47 -1.06
N THR A 47 -41.16 -9.68 -0.08
CA THR A 47 -40.37 -9.13 1.02
C THR A 47 -38.87 -9.01 0.76
N ALA A 48 -38.42 -7.76 0.73
CA ALA A 48 -37.03 -7.40 0.95
C ALA A 48 -36.50 -8.15 2.19
N VAL A 49 -35.66 -9.15 1.95
CA VAL A 49 -34.76 -9.68 2.96
C VAL A 49 -33.49 -8.88 2.76
N GLU A 50 -33.30 -7.89 3.62
CA GLU A 50 -31.99 -7.32 3.87
C GLU A 50 -31.07 -8.50 4.21
N GLU A 51 -30.09 -8.76 3.33
CA GLU A 51 -28.92 -9.59 3.65
C GLU A 51 -28.10 -8.84 4.70
N GLN A 52 -28.58 -8.88 5.94
CA GLN A 52 -27.79 -8.57 7.10
C GLN A 52 -26.88 -9.78 7.35
N HIS A 53 -25.81 -9.87 6.57
CA HIS A 53 -24.67 -10.75 6.83
C HIS A 53 -23.94 -10.22 8.07
N THR A 54 -24.54 -10.41 9.25
CA THR A 54 -23.78 -10.45 10.50
C THR A 54 -23.02 -11.77 10.50
N THR A 55 -21.77 -11.72 10.02
CA THR A 55 -20.78 -12.78 10.23
C THR A 55 -20.68 -13.01 11.73
N ALA A 56 -21.13 -14.19 12.17
CA ALA A 56 -20.95 -14.65 13.55
C ALA A 56 -19.47 -14.54 13.93
N GLU A 57 -19.19 -14.18 15.19
CA GLU A 57 -17.83 -14.09 15.77
C GLU A 57 -16.99 -15.29 15.35
N GLN A 58 -16.21 -15.08 14.28
CA GLN A 58 -15.30 -16.06 13.73
C GLN A 58 -14.15 -16.12 14.72
N GLU A 59 -13.86 -17.31 15.27
CA GLU A 59 -12.71 -17.49 16.17
C GLU A 59 -11.50 -16.73 15.60
N ASP A 60 -10.93 -15.86 16.42
CA ASP A 60 -9.89 -14.89 16.06
C ASP A 60 -8.61 -15.64 15.64
N PHE A 61 -8.58 -16.11 14.40
CA PHE A 61 -7.43 -16.78 13.81
C PHE A 61 -6.27 -15.78 13.73
N LYS A 62 -5.09 -16.21 14.19
CA LYS A 62 -3.91 -15.35 14.32
C LYS A 62 -2.83 -15.75 13.32
N LEU A 63 -2.18 -14.76 12.73
CA LEU A 63 -0.99 -14.94 11.91
C LEU A 63 0.18 -15.50 12.73
N ILE A 64 0.89 -16.48 12.19
CA ILE A 64 1.97 -17.19 12.87
C ILE A 64 3.32 -16.78 12.28
N GLY A 65 3.79 -15.58 12.63
CA GLY A 65 5.08 -15.03 12.20
C GLY A 65 6.35 -15.57 12.89
N THR A 66 6.36 -16.81 13.40
CA THR A 66 7.58 -17.39 14.01
C THR A 66 8.56 -17.96 12.99
N SER A 67 8.10 -18.19 11.74
CA SER A 67 8.94 -18.53 10.59
C SER A 67 8.21 -18.19 9.28
N PRO A 68 8.92 -18.02 8.15
CA PRO A 68 8.29 -17.76 6.85
C PRO A 68 7.24 -18.81 6.46
N ALA A 69 7.55 -20.09 6.70
CA ALA A 69 6.65 -21.19 6.34
C ALA A 69 5.37 -21.18 7.19
N LEU A 70 5.48 -20.89 8.49
CA LEU A 70 4.31 -20.79 9.36
C LEU A 70 3.49 -19.54 9.06
N TYR A 71 4.14 -18.43 8.72
CA TYR A 71 3.46 -17.22 8.29
C TYR A 71 2.63 -17.50 7.03
N ALA A 72 3.25 -18.03 5.97
CA ALA A 72 2.59 -18.31 4.70
C ALA A 72 1.39 -19.26 4.87
N SER A 73 1.55 -20.34 5.64
CA SER A 73 0.45 -21.27 5.91
C SER A 73 -0.69 -20.62 6.72
N SER A 74 -0.36 -19.76 7.69
CA SER A 74 -1.37 -19.04 8.48
C SER A 74 -2.08 -17.95 7.65
N GLU A 75 -1.37 -17.26 6.77
CA GLU A 75 -1.92 -16.28 5.84
C GLU A 75 -2.91 -16.95 4.89
N GLU A 76 -2.51 -18.05 4.25
CA GLU A 76 -3.39 -18.82 3.36
C GLU A 76 -4.65 -19.29 4.08
N THR A 77 -4.50 -19.80 5.32
CA THR A 77 -5.64 -20.20 6.14
C THR A 77 -6.58 -19.03 6.41
N LEU A 78 -6.03 -17.88 6.81
CA LEU A 78 -6.82 -16.68 7.08
C LEU A 78 -7.53 -16.16 5.83
N LEU A 79 -6.87 -16.14 4.67
CA LEU A 79 -7.49 -15.74 3.40
C LEU A 79 -8.67 -16.65 3.02
N ASN A 80 -8.51 -17.97 3.16
CA ASN A 80 -9.56 -18.94 2.85
C ASN A 80 -10.76 -18.86 3.80
N MET A 81 -10.60 -18.22 4.96
CA MET A 81 -11.65 -17.99 5.94
C MET A 81 -12.46 -16.72 5.67
N LEU A 82 -11.96 -15.80 4.85
CA LEU A 82 -12.56 -14.48 4.59
C LEU A 82 -13.37 -14.48 3.29
N ASN A 83 -14.38 -13.60 3.22
CA ASN A 83 -15.04 -13.27 1.95
C ASN A 83 -14.10 -12.46 1.04
N GLU A 84 -14.42 -12.33 -0.25
CA GLU A 84 -13.57 -11.64 -1.23
C GLU A 84 -13.21 -10.19 -0.84
N ALA A 85 -14.17 -9.45 -0.27
CA ALA A 85 -13.94 -8.06 0.14
C ALA A 85 -12.93 -7.97 1.30
N ASP A 86 -13.06 -8.86 2.29
CA ASP A 86 -12.14 -8.91 3.43
C ASP A 86 -10.79 -9.53 3.08
N GLN A 87 -10.73 -10.44 2.10
CA GLN A 87 -9.46 -10.90 1.52
C GLN A 87 -8.68 -9.72 0.92
N LEU A 88 -9.34 -8.86 0.13
CA LEU A 88 -8.70 -7.66 -0.42
C LEU A 88 -8.24 -6.70 0.68
N ARG A 89 -9.04 -6.51 1.74
CA ARG A 89 -8.65 -5.67 2.89
C ARG A 89 -7.42 -6.25 3.61
N LEU A 90 -7.36 -7.57 3.79
CA LEU A 90 -6.20 -8.23 4.36
C LEU A 90 -4.95 -8.03 3.47
N GLN A 91 -5.07 -8.22 2.16
CA GLN A 91 -3.96 -8.01 1.22
C GLN A 91 -3.43 -6.56 1.24
N LYS A 92 -4.33 -5.56 1.28
CA LYS A 92 -3.93 -4.16 1.47
C LYS A 92 -3.23 -3.94 2.81
N ALA A 93 -3.74 -4.51 3.89
CA ALA A 93 -3.13 -4.39 5.22
C ALA A 93 -1.72 -4.99 5.25
N ILE A 94 -1.54 -6.17 4.63
CA ILE A 94 -0.25 -6.83 4.47
C ILE A 94 0.73 -5.90 3.73
N GLN A 95 0.33 -5.34 2.59
CA GLN A 95 1.15 -4.42 1.80
C GLN A 95 1.57 -3.17 2.60
N ILE A 96 0.64 -2.51 3.26
CA ILE A 96 0.92 -1.28 4.04
C ILE A 96 1.92 -1.57 5.16
N LEU A 97 1.69 -2.63 5.94
CA LEU A 97 2.56 -2.99 7.06
C LEU A 97 3.92 -3.49 6.58
N SER A 98 3.97 -4.19 5.44
CA SER A 98 5.18 -4.61 4.74
C SER A 98 6.05 -3.41 4.36
N ASN A 99 5.47 -2.41 3.70
CA ASN A 99 6.18 -1.21 3.27
C ASN A 99 6.70 -0.40 4.46
N GLN A 100 5.89 -0.28 5.52
CA GLN A 100 6.34 0.37 6.75
C GLN A 100 7.54 -0.36 7.37
N VAL A 101 7.59 -1.69 7.34
CA VAL A 101 8.76 -2.43 7.82
C VAL A 101 9.98 -2.11 6.96
N ALA A 102 9.84 -2.09 5.64
CA ALA A 102 10.92 -1.77 4.71
C ALA A 102 11.53 -0.38 4.97
N GLU A 103 10.73 0.62 5.37
CA GLU A 103 11.21 1.95 5.73
C GLU A 103 11.96 2.03 7.08
N THR A 104 11.83 1.00 7.94
CA THR A 104 12.35 1.04 9.33
C THR A 104 13.64 0.25 9.53
N ILE A 105 14.04 -0.53 8.54
CA ILE A 105 15.22 -1.40 8.62
C ILE A 105 16.17 -1.05 7.48
N ASP A 106 17.46 -1.17 7.77
CA ASP A 106 18.48 -1.10 6.73
C ASP A 106 18.42 -2.39 5.90
N LEU A 107 17.91 -2.29 4.68
CA LEU A 107 17.64 -3.41 3.80
C LEU A 107 18.83 -3.78 2.92
N TYR A 108 19.87 -2.96 2.85
CA TYR A 108 20.96 -3.18 1.93
C TYR A 108 22.08 -3.97 2.61
N THR A 109 22.60 -4.97 1.90
CA THR A 109 23.83 -5.66 2.29
C THR A 109 25.03 -4.78 2.00
N GLU A 110 26.23 -5.24 2.40
CA GLU A 110 27.49 -4.57 2.05
C GLU A 110 27.73 -4.49 0.53
N ASP A 111 27.04 -5.33 -0.26
CA ASP A 111 27.15 -5.41 -1.72
C ASP A 111 26.01 -4.65 -2.43
N ASP A 112 25.26 -3.80 -1.72
CA ASP A 112 24.09 -3.06 -2.21
C ASP A 112 22.91 -3.96 -2.68
N ASP A 113 22.89 -5.24 -2.28
CA ASP A 113 21.76 -6.16 -2.52
C ASP A 113 20.67 -6.01 -1.43
N ILE A 114 19.43 -6.38 -1.75
CA ILE A 114 18.33 -6.39 -0.77
C ILE A 114 18.40 -7.65 0.12
N ASP A 115 18.51 -7.45 1.44
CA ASP A 115 18.41 -8.50 2.46
C ASP A 115 16.93 -8.83 2.74
N PHE A 116 16.37 -9.67 1.88
CA PHE A 116 14.98 -10.14 2.01
C PHE A 116 14.76 -10.98 3.27
N ASP A 117 15.77 -11.70 3.77
CA ASP A 117 15.65 -12.51 4.98
C ASP A 117 15.46 -11.63 6.21
N LYS A 118 16.25 -10.55 6.31
CA LYS A 118 16.10 -9.53 7.35
C LYS A 118 14.77 -8.81 7.27
N TRP A 119 14.35 -8.42 6.06
CA TRP A 119 13.03 -7.84 5.83
C TRP A 119 11.91 -8.76 6.29
N HIS A 120 11.92 -10.00 5.81
CA HIS A 120 10.86 -10.95 6.06
C HIS A 120 10.79 -11.34 7.53
N ALA A 121 11.94 -11.48 8.21
CA ALA A 121 12.00 -11.73 9.65
C ALA A 121 11.42 -10.55 10.45
N ALA A 122 11.74 -9.31 10.08
CA ALA A 122 11.18 -8.12 10.72
C ALA A 122 9.66 -8.02 10.51
N TYR A 123 9.20 -8.30 9.29
CA TYR A 123 7.78 -8.32 8.96
C TYR A 123 7.02 -9.39 9.74
N CYS A 124 7.48 -10.65 9.69
CA CYS A 124 6.89 -11.76 10.42
C CYS A 124 6.77 -11.46 11.92
N LYS A 125 7.84 -10.90 12.52
CA LYS A 125 7.81 -10.48 13.93
C LYS A 125 6.75 -9.41 14.21
N LYS A 126 6.56 -8.45 13.30
CA LYS A 126 5.59 -7.37 13.45
C LYS A 126 4.14 -7.88 13.42
N VAL A 127 3.84 -8.85 12.57
CA VAL A 127 2.48 -9.35 12.36
C VAL A 127 2.14 -10.60 13.17
N HIS A 128 3.13 -11.18 13.87
CA HIS A 128 2.92 -12.36 14.70
C HIS A 128 1.86 -12.13 15.78
N GLY A 129 0.87 -13.03 15.82
CA GLY A 129 -0.22 -12.99 16.80
C GLY A 129 -1.36 -12.03 16.45
N LEU A 130 -1.25 -11.29 15.33
CA LEU A 130 -2.33 -10.42 14.85
C LEU A 130 -3.44 -11.24 14.19
N THR A 131 -4.67 -10.90 14.51
CA THR A 131 -5.89 -11.35 13.83
C THR A 131 -6.20 -10.43 12.64
N PHE A 132 -7.14 -10.82 11.78
CA PHE A 132 -7.61 -9.97 10.67
C PHE A 132 -7.97 -8.54 11.12
N ASN A 133 -8.80 -8.40 12.16
CA ASN A 133 -9.24 -7.09 12.65
C ASN A 133 -8.07 -6.24 13.13
N THR A 134 -7.12 -6.85 13.85
CA THR A 134 -5.93 -6.13 14.34
C THR A 134 -4.95 -5.76 13.21
N MET A 135 -4.84 -6.58 12.16
CA MET A 135 -4.08 -6.27 10.94
C MET A 135 -4.65 -5.04 10.24
N VAL A 136 -5.98 -5.02 10.03
CA VAL A 136 -6.69 -3.90 9.41
C VAL A 136 -6.49 -2.61 10.23
N GLN A 137 -6.70 -2.68 11.54
CA GLN A 137 -6.52 -1.52 12.43
C GLN A 137 -5.07 -1.00 12.41
N ALA A 138 -4.09 -1.89 12.46
CA ALA A 138 -2.68 -1.52 12.41
C ALA A 138 -2.32 -0.85 11.07
N ALA A 139 -2.85 -1.36 9.95
CA ALA A 139 -2.62 -0.77 8.64
C ALA A 139 -3.25 0.61 8.50
N GLU A 140 -4.50 0.80 8.96
CA GLU A 140 -5.14 2.12 8.93
C GLU A 140 -4.44 3.13 9.84
N GLN A 141 -3.97 2.69 11.01
CA GLN A 141 -3.17 3.54 11.87
C GLN A 141 -1.87 3.95 11.17
N THR A 142 -1.21 3.02 10.48
CA THR A 142 0.00 3.28 9.70
C THR A 142 -0.25 4.33 8.60
N LEU A 143 -1.37 4.22 7.87
CA LEU A 143 -1.76 5.22 6.87
C LEU A 143 -1.96 6.60 7.48
N LYS A 144 -2.64 6.69 8.63
CA LYS A 144 -2.82 7.94 9.37
C LYS A 144 -1.49 8.53 9.81
N ASP A 145 -0.59 7.70 10.33
CA ASP A 145 0.72 8.12 10.80
C ASP A 145 1.57 8.64 9.64
N ILE A 146 1.61 7.96 8.50
CA ILE A 146 2.31 8.41 7.28
C ILE A 146 1.75 9.75 6.81
N LYS A 147 0.42 9.85 6.68
CA LYS A 147 -0.25 11.09 6.28
C LYS A 147 0.10 12.25 7.20
N ASN A 148 -0.02 12.04 8.51
CA ASN A 148 0.25 13.08 9.50
C ASN A 148 1.73 13.47 9.50
N LYS A 149 2.65 12.50 9.44
CA LYS A 149 4.10 12.75 9.35
C LYS A 149 4.43 13.62 8.14
N ASN A 150 3.88 13.31 6.97
CA ASN A 150 4.11 14.10 5.75
C ASN A 150 3.55 15.51 5.86
N ILE A 151 2.33 15.66 6.39
CA ILE A 151 1.72 16.98 6.60
C ILE A 151 2.54 17.81 7.59
N THR A 152 2.91 17.24 8.74
CA THR A 152 3.68 17.93 9.78
C THR A 152 5.04 18.36 9.23
N HIS A 153 5.76 17.46 8.56
CA HIS A 153 7.05 17.76 7.96
C HIS A 153 6.96 18.91 6.94
N LEU A 154 5.99 18.88 6.02
CA LEU A 154 5.79 19.95 5.04
C LEU A 154 5.39 21.28 5.69
N GLN A 155 4.59 21.24 6.76
CA GLN A 155 4.25 22.44 7.53
C GLN A 155 5.46 23.05 8.24
N GLU A 156 6.35 22.21 8.77
CA GLU A 156 7.62 22.64 9.37
C GLU A 156 8.52 23.29 8.31
N GLU A 157 8.71 22.67 7.15
CA GLU A 157 9.53 23.25 6.06
C GLU A 157 8.96 24.59 5.55
N ILE A 158 7.64 24.70 5.39
CA ILE A 158 6.98 25.95 5.01
C ILE A 158 7.20 27.03 6.08
N MET A 159 7.10 26.66 7.36
CA MET A 159 7.31 27.57 8.48
C MET A 159 8.77 28.04 8.54
N ASP A 160 9.73 27.13 8.35
CA ASP A 160 11.15 27.43 8.35
C ASP A 160 11.53 28.39 7.21
N LEU A 161 10.97 28.19 6.02
CA LEU A 161 11.16 29.06 4.86
C LEU A 161 10.51 30.44 5.06
N LYS A 162 9.38 30.51 5.77
CA LYS A 162 8.75 31.79 6.16
C LYS A 162 9.59 32.54 7.21
N ASN A 163 10.16 31.83 8.16
CA ASN A 163 10.96 32.40 9.24
C ASN A 163 12.37 32.81 8.77
N ASN A 164 12.88 32.17 7.71
CA ASN A 164 14.21 32.44 7.15
C ASN A 164 14.13 32.70 5.64
N PRO A 165 13.68 33.89 5.20
CA PRO A 165 13.50 34.17 3.78
C PRO A 165 14.82 34.20 3.00
N ALA A 166 14.93 33.39 1.95
CA ALA A 166 16.01 33.45 0.97
C ALA A 166 15.61 34.26 -0.28
N GLU A 167 16.59 34.84 -0.98
CA GLU A 167 16.35 35.42 -2.32
C GLU A 167 15.86 34.32 -3.28
N ASN A 168 14.76 34.59 -4.01
CA ASN A 168 14.13 33.68 -4.99
C ASN A 168 13.43 32.43 -4.42
N GLN A 169 12.96 32.46 -3.18
CA GLN A 169 12.26 31.32 -2.55
C GLN A 169 10.79 31.09 -2.99
N GLU A 170 10.26 31.91 -3.90
CA GLU A 170 8.84 31.84 -4.31
C GLU A 170 8.49 30.49 -4.95
N GLU A 171 9.38 29.96 -5.79
CA GLU A 171 9.20 28.64 -6.42
C GLU A 171 9.19 27.51 -5.39
N SER A 172 10.13 27.53 -4.43
CA SER A 172 10.16 26.54 -3.34
C SER A 172 8.91 26.61 -2.47
N MET A 173 8.42 27.82 -2.16
CA MET A 173 7.20 28.00 -1.39
C MET A 173 5.97 27.44 -2.11
N LEU A 174 5.84 27.69 -3.41
CA LEU A 174 4.75 27.15 -4.23
C LEU A 174 4.81 25.62 -4.29
N PHE A 175 6.00 25.05 -4.52
CA PHE A 175 6.21 23.61 -4.52
C PHE A 175 5.78 22.96 -3.19
N LEU A 176 6.25 23.48 -2.06
CA LEU A 176 5.90 22.92 -0.74
C LEU A 176 4.40 23.03 -0.43
N GLN A 177 3.74 24.10 -0.88
CA GLN A 177 2.29 24.25 -0.74
C GLN A 177 1.53 23.24 -1.60
N GLU A 178 1.98 22.99 -2.83
CA GLU A 178 1.40 21.95 -3.70
C GLU A 178 1.57 20.55 -3.09
N GLU A 179 2.76 20.23 -2.59
CA GLU A 179 3.03 18.96 -1.92
C GLU A 179 2.21 18.81 -0.63
N LEU A 180 1.99 19.88 0.12
CA LEU A 180 1.10 19.86 1.29
C LEU A 180 -0.36 19.55 0.90
N GLU A 181 -0.84 20.11 -0.22
CA GLU A 181 -2.17 19.77 -0.73
C GLU A 181 -2.24 18.31 -1.19
N LYS A 182 -1.20 17.77 -1.84
CA LYS A 182 -1.12 16.34 -2.18
C LYS A 182 -1.09 15.45 -0.93
N ALA A 183 -0.29 15.81 0.08
CA ALA A 183 -0.17 15.05 1.32
C ALA A 183 -1.51 14.97 2.07
N LYS A 184 -2.34 16.03 2.04
CA LYS A 184 -3.70 16.03 2.59
C LYS A 184 -4.63 15.03 1.90
N GLN A 185 -4.35 14.66 0.65
CA GLN A 185 -5.12 13.67 -0.11
C GLN A 185 -4.62 12.23 0.08
N LEU A 186 -3.52 12.01 0.81
CA LEU A 186 -3.07 10.64 1.12
C LEU A 186 -4.18 9.86 1.83
N PRO A 187 -4.33 8.56 1.53
CA PRO A 187 -5.35 7.72 2.13
C PRO A 187 -5.11 7.58 3.65
N ALA A 188 -6.20 7.48 4.41
CA ALA A 188 -6.18 7.26 5.86
C ALA A 188 -6.97 6.00 6.28
N THR A 189 -7.53 5.27 5.31
CA THR A 189 -8.31 4.04 5.47
C THR A 189 -7.95 3.06 4.36
N LEU A 190 -8.24 1.77 4.57
CA LEU A 190 -7.99 0.75 3.55
C LEU A 190 -8.87 0.92 2.30
N ASP A 191 -10.07 1.48 2.45
CA ASP A 191 -11.01 1.68 1.33
C ASP A 191 -10.50 2.73 0.36
N ALA A 192 -9.87 3.79 0.87
CA ALA A 192 -9.24 4.84 0.07
C ALA A 192 -7.85 4.43 -0.47
N TYR A 193 -7.24 3.39 0.11
CA TYR A 193 -5.95 2.89 -0.33
C TYR A 193 -6.09 2.04 -1.59
N ILE A 194 -5.30 2.38 -2.62
CA ILE A 194 -5.26 1.64 -3.88
C ILE A 194 -4.17 0.56 -3.74
N TYR A 195 -4.59 -0.70 -3.83
CA TYR A 195 -3.66 -1.83 -3.86
C TYR A 195 -2.77 -1.75 -5.10
N SER A 196 -1.48 -2.03 -4.94
CA SER A 196 -0.52 -2.06 -6.05
C SER A 196 0.26 -3.37 -6.01
N GLU A 197 0.13 -4.20 -7.04
CA GLU A 197 0.93 -5.42 -7.18
C GLU A 197 2.43 -5.11 -7.42
N ALA A 198 2.74 -3.90 -7.88
CA ALA A 198 4.09 -3.40 -7.95
C ALA A 198 4.55 -2.97 -6.55
N CYS A 199 5.07 -3.91 -5.76
CA CYS A 199 5.78 -3.61 -4.52
C CYS A 199 7.01 -4.50 -4.38
N PHE A 200 8.09 -4.07 -5.03
CA PHE A 200 9.52 -4.14 -4.68
C PHE A 200 10.23 -3.45 -5.86
N PHE A 201 10.41 -2.13 -5.79
CA PHE A 201 11.27 -1.36 -6.69
C PHE A 201 11.98 -0.27 -5.89
#